data_AF-A0A2D4L0H2-F1
#
_entry.id   AF-A0A2D4L0H2-F1
#
_cell.length_a   1.000
_cell.length_b   1.000
_cell.length_c   1.000
_cell.angle_alpha   90.00
_cell.angle_beta   90.00
_cell.angle_gamma   90.00
#
_symmetry.space_group_name_H-M   'P 1'
#
loop_
_entity.id
_entity.type
_entity.pdbx_description
1 polymer ?
#
loop_
_entity_poly.entity_id
_entity_poly.type
_entity_poly.pdbx_seq_one_letter_code
_entity_poly.pdbx_strand_id
1 'polypeptide(L)'
;MSIEENLTDTSLVCFQTALLYTSSKGERRIRVHTLCLPVVTSLMDVYAGADVQAILCLLANMAVDRSVSSSLSDARDALTNAVVDSLSAYMSTASNLQQSSLIAPYSLRLFPLYILALFKQKAFRTGTSTRLDDRIYAMCQIKSQPLVHLMKIIYPSLYRIDKLTDEGAIHVNDRVVPQPPLQRLSAEKLTREGAFLMDCGLILYIWLGRSCDNNFVKDVLGYPNYLSVPQKLTQLPELDNISSERTRSFITWLTDSKSLNPVLQVIKDESPAKTDF
;
A
#
# COMPACT_ATOMS: atom_id res chain seq x y z
N MET A 1 -23.66 0.37 -9.18
CA MET A 1 -23.89 -0.86 -9.95
C MET A 1 -24.40 -1.88 -8.94
N SER A 2 -25.60 -2.37 -9.14
CA SER A 2 -26.34 -3.28 -8.26
C SER A 2 -26.89 -4.42 -9.12
N ILE A 3 -27.20 -5.56 -8.50
CA ILE A 3 -27.85 -6.69 -9.18
C ILE A 3 -29.36 -6.45 -9.07
N GLU A 4 -29.98 -6.02 -10.17
CA GLU A 4 -31.43 -5.77 -10.22
C GLU A 4 -32.23 -7.04 -10.56
N GLU A 5 -31.62 -7.96 -11.32
CA GLU A 5 -32.23 -9.21 -11.77
C GLU A 5 -31.32 -10.40 -11.44
N ASN A 6 -31.91 -11.58 -11.18
CA ASN A 6 -31.15 -12.78 -10.87
C ASN A 6 -30.32 -13.24 -12.09
N LEU A 7 -29.06 -13.60 -11.85
CA LEU A 7 -28.11 -14.04 -12.88
C LEU A 7 -28.27 -15.54 -13.19
N THR A 8 -29.48 -15.98 -13.53
CA THR A 8 -29.79 -17.41 -13.76
C THR A 8 -29.54 -17.88 -15.19
N ASP A 9 -29.53 -16.96 -16.15
CA ASP A 9 -29.55 -17.30 -17.57
C ASP A 9 -28.19 -17.77 -18.09
N THR A 10 -27.10 -17.32 -17.46
CA THR A 10 -25.73 -17.63 -17.87
C THR A 10 -24.83 -17.88 -16.66
N SER A 11 -23.87 -18.80 -16.80
CA SER A 11 -22.83 -19.05 -15.80
C SER A 11 -21.70 -18.02 -15.79
N LEU A 12 -21.79 -17.00 -16.65
CA LEU A 12 -20.81 -15.93 -16.81
C LEU A 12 -21.51 -14.58 -16.82
N VAL A 13 -20.84 -13.58 -16.26
CA VAL A 13 -21.14 -12.16 -16.44
C VAL A 13 -19.93 -11.47 -17.06
N CYS A 14 -20.16 -10.47 -17.92
CA CYS A 14 -19.08 -9.71 -18.52
C CYS A 14 -19.24 -8.22 -18.26
N PHE A 15 -18.15 -7.58 -17.90
CA PHE A 15 -18.00 -6.13 -17.76
C PHE A 15 -17.18 -5.61 -18.94
N GLN A 16 -17.73 -4.63 -19.65
CA GLN A 16 -17.01 -3.97 -20.74
C GLN A 16 -16.88 -2.48 -20.46
N THR A 17 -15.65 -1.98 -20.53
CA THR A 17 -15.35 -0.55 -20.47
C THR A 17 -14.92 -0.09 -21.85
N ALA A 18 -15.61 0.91 -22.40
CA ALA A 18 -15.26 1.56 -23.66
C ALA A 18 -14.86 3.01 -23.41
N LEU A 19 -13.59 3.33 -23.61
CA LEU A 19 -13.05 4.69 -23.52
C LEU A 19 -12.88 5.26 -24.92
N LEU A 20 -13.74 6.22 -25.27
CA LEU A 20 -13.64 7.02 -26.47
C LEU A 20 -12.78 8.27 -26.20
N TYR A 21 -11.74 8.49 -27.00
CA TYR A 21 -10.86 9.65 -26.85
C TYR A 21 -10.26 10.10 -28.18
N THR A 22 -9.75 11.33 -28.20
CA THR A 22 -8.96 11.87 -29.32
C THR A 22 -7.48 11.72 -28.99
N SER A 23 -6.72 11.07 -29.87
CA SER A 23 -5.28 10.92 -29.70
C SER A 23 -4.54 12.25 -29.90
N SER A 24 -3.27 12.32 -29.50
CA SER A 24 -2.40 13.49 -29.75
C SER A 24 -2.17 13.77 -31.24
N LYS A 25 -2.53 12.84 -32.12
CA LYS A 25 -2.49 13.00 -33.59
C LYS A 25 -3.82 13.46 -34.19
N GLY A 26 -4.82 13.79 -33.35
CA GLY A 26 -6.16 14.21 -33.80
C GLY A 26 -7.08 13.06 -34.21
N GLU A 27 -6.64 11.80 -34.11
CA GLU A 27 -7.48 10.65 -34.46
C GLU A 27 -8.46 10.31 -33.33
N ARG A 28 -9.72 10.06 -33.68
CA ARG A 28 -10.74 9.53 -32.76
C ARG A 28 -10.51 8.02 -32.59
N ARG A 29 -10.23 7.57 -31.37
CA ARG A 29 -9.93 6.17 -31.04
C ARG A 29 -10.85 5.67 -29.93
N ILE A 30 -11.12 4.36 -29.94
CA ILE A 30 -11.85 3.67 -28.87
C ILE A 30 -10.92 2.62 -28.28
N ARG A 31 -10.72 2.66 -26.96
CA ARG A 31 -10.05 1.58 -26.20
C ARG A 31 -11.10 0.77 -25.47
N VAL A 32 -11.12 -0.53 -25.68
CA VAL A 32 -12.09 -1.45 -25.07
C VAL A 32 -11.36 -2.44 -24.16
N HIS A 33 -11.86 -2.58 -22.93
CA HIS A 33 -11.46 -3.63 -22.00
C HIS A 33 -12.67 -4.51 -21.70
N THR A 34 -12.52 -5.83 -21.81
CA THR A 34 -13.58 -6.80 -21.50
C THR A 34 -13.08 -7.74 -20.41
N LEU A 35 -13.83 -7.86 -19.33
CA LEU A 35 -13.59 -8.78 -18.22
C LEU A 35 -14.80 -9.70 -18.11
N CYS A 36 -14.59 -11.01 -18.05
CA CYS A 36 -15.67 -11.97 -17.80
C CYS A 36 -15.39 -12.74 -16.50
N LEU A 37 -16.41 -12.88 -15.67
CA LEU A 37 -16.35 -13.52 -14.36
C LEU A 37 -17.39 -14.63 -14.27
N PRO A 38 -17.09 -15.73 -13.56
CA PRO A 38 -18.06 -16.79 -13.31
C PRO A 38 -19.14 -16.34 -12.31
N VAL A 39 -20.37 -16.80 -12.55
CA VAL A 39 -21.49 -16.68 -11.61
C VAL A 39 -21.48 -17.88 -10.69
N VAL A 40 -21.63 -17.63 -9.39
CA VAL A 40 -21.64 -18.66 -8.34
C VAL A 40 -22.90 -18.54 -7.49
N THR A 41 -23.36 -19.65 -6.93
CA THR A 41 -24.59 -19.71 -6.12
C THR A 41 -24.32 -19.98 -4.64
N SER A 42 -23.09 -20.37 -4.28
CA SER A 42 -22.69 -20.62 -2.89
C SER A 42 -21.94 -19.44 -2.30
N LEU A 43 -22.20 -19.13 -1.04
CA LEU A 43 -21.50 -18.07 -0.32
C LEU A 43 -20.00 -18.39 -0.16
N MET A 44 -19.63 -19.67 -0.06
CA MET A 44 -18.23 -20.10 0.01
C MET A 44 -17.45 -19.73 -1.26
N ASP A 45 -18.07 -19.89 -2.43
CA ASP A 45 -17.43 -19.53 -3.70
C ASP A 45 -17.29 -18.00 -3.85
N VAL A 46 -18.24 -17.22 -3.30
CA VAL A 46 -18.13 -15.75 -3.24
C VAL A 46 -16.90 -15.34 -2.43
N TYR A 47 -16.69 -15.95 -1.26
CA TYR A 47 -15.49 -15.67 -0.47
C TYR A 47 -14.23 -16.16 -1.16
N ALA A 48 -14.25 -17.31 -1.83
CA ALA A 48 -13.09 -17.82 -2.57
C ALA A 48 -12.63 -16.86 -3.68
N GLY A 49 -13.57 -16.20 -4.36
CA GLY A 49 -13.30 -15.22 -5.42
C GLY A 49 -13.03 -13.79 -4.96
N ALA A 50 -13.04 -13.51 -3.66
CA ALA A 50 -12.92 -12.15 -3.15
C ALA A 50 -11.50 -11.58 -3.28
N ASP A 51 -11.36 -10.46 -4.00
CA ASP A 51 -10.13 -9.66 -4.02
C ASP A 51 -10.18 -8.60 -2.91
N VAL A 52 -9.44 -8.86 -1.82
CA VAL A 52 -9.41 -7.97 -0.65
C VAL A 52 -8.85 -6.57 -0.95
N GLN A 53 -7.93 -6.44 -1.90
CA GLN A 53 -7.36 -5.13 -2.26
C GLN A 53 -8.36 -4.30 -3.07
N ALA A 54 -9.06 -4.95 -4.00
CA ALA A 54 -10.15 -4.31 -4.76
C ALA A 54 -11.30 -3.88 -3.85
N ILE A 55 -11.71 -4.75 -2.92
CA ILE A 55 -12.73 -4.45 -1.90
C ILE A 55 -12.30 -3.25 -1.06
N LEU A 56 -11.05 -3.23 -0.57
CA LEU A 56 -10.53 -2.12 0.21
C LEU A 56 -10.55 -0.80 -0.57
N CYS A 57 -10.11 -0.80 -1.83
CA CYS A 57 -10.08 0.42 -2.65
C CYS A 57 -11.48 0.96 -2.92
N LEU A 58 -12.47 0.09 -3.16
CA LEU A 58 -13.87 0.47 -3.31
C LEU A 58 -14.42 1.06 -2.01
N LEU A 59 -14.20 0.39 -0.88
CA LEU A 59 -14.64 0.86 0.43
C LEU A 59 -13.99 2.20 0.81
N ALA A 60 -12.71 2.40 0.48
CA ALA A 60 -12.04 3.68 0.69
C ALA A 60 -12.72 4.80 -0.13
N ASN A 61 -13.09 4.53 -1.39
CA ASN A 61 -13.82 5.47 -2.23
C ASN A 61 -15.20 5.83 -1.65
N MET A 62 -15.94 4.84 -1.17
CA MET A 62 -17.25 5.03 -0.52
C MET A 62 -17.12 5.77 0.81
N ALA A 63 -16.06 5.49 1.58
CA ALA A 63 -15.78 6.17 2.84
C ALA A 63 -15.42 7.64 2.64
N VAL A 64 -14.73 8.00 1.55
CA VAL A 64 -14.53 9.40 1.15
C VAL A 64 -15.88 10.08 0.92
N ASP A 65 -16.76 9.48 0.11
CA ASP A 65 -18.08 10.06 -0.19
C ASP A 65 -18.90 10.23 1.09
N ARG A 66 -18.95 9.19 1.94
CA ARG A 66 -19.68 9.22 3.21
C ARG A 66 -19.11 10.26 4.19
N SER A 67 -17.79 10.47 4.19
CA SER A 67 -17.16 11.49 5.04
C SER A 67 -17.59 12.90 4.66
N VAL A 68 -17.82 13.14 3.37
CA VAL A 68 -18.25 14.45 2.84
C VAL A 68 -19.77 14.62 2.96
N SER A 69 -20.55 13.58 2.68
CA SER A 69 -22.01 13.65 2.65
C SER A 69 -22.67 13.51 4.02
N SER A 70 -21.96 12.94 5.01
CA SER A 70 -22.48 12.66 6.36
C SER A 70 -21.47 13.14 7.40
N SER A 71 -20.60 12.26 7.87
CA SER A 71 -19.52 12.61 8.78
C SER A 71 -18.36 11.63 8.68
N LEU A 72 -17.20 12.05 9.17
CA LEU A 72 -16.02 11.18 9.29
C LEU A 72 -16.28 10.00 10.24
N SER A 73 -17.11 10.19 11.28
CA SER A 73 -17.48 9.11 12.19
C SER A 73 -18.27 8.03 11.46
N ASP A 74 -19.32 8.43 10.74
CA ASP A 74 -20.18 7.49 10.01
C ASP A 74 -19.40 6.69 8.96
N ALA A 75 -18.42 7.32 8.30
CA ALA A 75 -17.54 6.64 7.36
C ALA A 75 -16.69 5.56 8.05
N ARG A 76 -16.17 5.84 9.24
CA ARG A 76 -15.36 4.88 10.01
C ARG A 76 -16.21 3.74 10.58
N ASP A 77 -17.41 4.04 11.03
CA ASP A 77 -18.36 3.03 11.51
C ASP A 77 -18.78 2.11 10.37
N ALA A 78 -19.07 2.66 9.19
CA ALA A 78 -19.37 1.87 7.98
C ALA A 78 -18.21 0.94 7.57
N LEU A 79 -16.96 1.42 7.63
CA LEU A 79 -15.78 0.59 7.36
C LEU A 79 -15.62 -0.53 8.40
N THR A 80 -15.93 -0.25 9.67
CA THR A 80 -15.91 -1.26 10.74
C THR A 80 -16.98 -2.31 10.49
N ASN A 81 -18.21 -1.89 10.19
CA ASN A 81 -19.33 -2.77 9.89
C ASN A 81 -19.05 -3.64 8.68
N ALA A 82 -18.40 -3.13 7.63
CA ALA A 82 -18.01 -3.96 6.49
C ALA A 82 -17.14 -5.17 6.90
N VAL A 83 -16.24 -5.03 7.87
CA VAL A 83 -15.44 -6.14 8.42
C VAL A 83 -16.30 -7.05 9.29
N VAL A 84 -17.07 -6.47 10.21
CA VAL A 84 -17.91 -7.23 11.15
C VAL A 84 -18.93 -8.08 10.40
N ASP A 85 -19.67 -7.48 9.47
CA ASP A 85 -20.74 -8.12 8.73
C ASP A 85 -20.19 -9.21 7.80
N SER A 86 -19.10 -8.92 7.07
CA SER A 86 -18.51 -9.89 6.15
C SER A 86 -17.92 -11.10 6.86
N LEU A 87 -17.25 -10.94 8.01
CA LEU A 87 -16.70 -12.07 8.76
C LEU A 87 -17.79 -12.82 9.56
N SER A 88 -18.81 -12.12 10.05
CA SER A 88 -19.95 -12.76 10.72
C SER A 88 -20.76 -13.61 9.75
N ALA A 89 -21.00 -13.12 8.53
CA ALA A 89 -21.65 -13.87 7.47
C ALA A 89 -20.81 -15.08 7.01
N TYR A 90 -19.48 -15.01 7.07
CA TYR A 90 -18.64 -16.18 6.81
C TYR A 90 -18.77 -17.20 7.94
N MET A 91 -18.68 -16.77 9.20
CA MET A 91 -18.80 -17.68 10.33
C MET A 91 -20.15 -18.40 10.40
N SER A 92 -21.25 -17.77 9.95
CA SER A 92 -22.55 -18.45 9.91
C SER A 92 -22.60 -19.61 8.91
N THR A 93 -21.73 -19.62 7.89
CA THR A 93 -21.59 -20.75 6.95
C THR A 93 -20.70 -21.88 7.48
N ALA A 94 -19.78 -21.57 8.39
CA ALA A 94 -18.86 -22.53 8.98
C ALA A 94 -19.50 -23.18 10.22
N SER A 95 -20.34 -24.19 10.00
CA SER A 95 -21.00 -24.95 11.07
C SER A 95 -19.98 -25.60 12.03
N ASN A 96 -20.26 -25.52 13.33
CA ASN A 96 -19.60 -26.27 14.42
C ASN A 96 -18.19 -25.84 14.90
N LEU A 97 -17.73 -24.61 14.63
CA LEU A 97 -16.46 -24.12 15.21
C LEU A 97 -16.71 -23.44 16.57
N GLN A 98 -15.89 -23.79 17.57
CA GLN A 98 -15.95 -23.16 18.90
C GLN A 98 -15.80 -21.63 18.76
N GLN A 99 -16.75 -20.88 19.31
CA GLN A 99 -16.94 -19.43 19.17
C GLN A 99 -15.85 -18.57 19.86
N SER A 100 -14.70 -19.13 20.19
CA SER A 100 -13.63 -18.44 20.95
C SER A 100 -12.59 -17.74 20.06
N SER A 101 -12.69 -17.86 18.73
CA SER A 101 -11.71 -17.27 17.79
C SER A 101 -12.39 -16.53 16.63
N LEU A 102 -11.72 -15.49 16.14
CA LEU A 102 -12.14 -14.79 14.93
C LEU A 102 -11.68 -15.59 13.71
N ILE A 103 -12.62 -16.09 12.92
CA ILE A 103 -12.35 -16.89 11.72
C ILE A 103 -12.55 -16.01 10.49
N ALA A 104 -11.58 -16.02 9.58
CA ALA A 104 -11.67 -15.35 8.28
C ALA A 104 -11.29 -16.32 7.16
N PRO A 105 -11.95 -16.22 5.99
CA PRO A 105 -11.53 -16.98 4.81
C PRO A 105 -10.14 -16.50 4.35
N TYR A 106 -9.42 -17.36 3.64
CA TYR A 106 -8.06 -17.06 3.18
C TYR A 106 -7.98 -15.75 2.37
N SER A 107 -8.96 -15.51 1.50
CA SER A 107 -9.09 -14.31 0.68
C SER A 107 -9.21 -13.02 1.50
N LEU A 108 -9.87 -13.06 2.66
CA LEU A 108 -10.10 -11.90 3.53
C LEU A 108 -9.20 -11.85 4.77
N ARG A 109 -8.16 -12.71 4.87
CA ARG A 109 -7.28 -12.77 6.04
C ARG A 109 -6.57 -11.44 6.37
N LEU A 110 -6.35 -10.59 5.36
CA LEU A 110 -5.72 -9.27 5.52
C LEU A 110 -6.76 -8.14 5.64
N PHE A 111 -8.05 -8.44 5.52
CA PHE A 111 -9.10 -7.43 5.47
C PHE A 111 -9.16 -6.56 6.74
N PRO A 112 -9.14 -7.13 7.96
CA PRO A 112 -9.10 -6.32 9.18
C PRO A 112 -7.83 -5.46 9.28
N LEU A 113 -6.69 -5.98 8.84
CA LEU A 113 -5.40 -5.27 8.84
C LEU A 113 -5.45 -4.04 7.92
N TYR A 114 -6.02 -4.20 6.73
CA TYR A 114 -6.14 -3.11 5.77
C TYR A 114 -7.13 -2.02 6.20
N ILE A 115 -8.24 -2.40 6.84
CA ILE A 115 -9.18 -1.42 7.40
C ILE A 115 -8.54 -0.66 8.57
N LEU A 116 -7.76 -1.33 9.42
CA LEU A 116 -6.97 -0.66 10.45
C LEU A 116 -5.96 0.32 9.85
N ALA A 117 -5.30 -0.05 8.75
CA ALA A 117 -4.38 0.83 8.05
C ALA A 117 -5.10 2.06 7.47
N LEU A 118 -6.28 1.85 6.88
CA LEU A 118 -7.14 2.92 6.38
C LEU A 118 -7.55 3.90 7.48
N PHE A 119 -7.86 3.43 8.68
CA PHE A 119 -8.15 4.28 9.84
C PHE A 119 -6.98 5.14 10.31
N LYS A 120 -5.74 4.73 10.03
CA LYS A 120 -4.52 5.48 10.33
C LYS A 120 -4.10 6.41 9.19
N GLN A 121 -4.67 6.24 7.99
CA GLN A 121 -4.40 7.05 6.83
C GLN A 121 -4.95 8.49 7.02
N LYS A 122 -4.24 9.50 6.47
CA LYS A 122 -4.55 10.94 6.66
C LYS A 122 -6.01 11.33 6.36
N ALA A 123 -6.67 10.68 5.40
CA ALA A 123 -8.06 10.88 5.04
C ALA A 123 -9.01 10.54 6.20
N PHE A 124 -8.74 9.48 6.96
CA PHE A 124 -9.68 8.93 7.96
C PHE A 124 -9.19 8.96 9.42
N ARG A 125 -7.94 9.33 9.65
CA ARG A 125 -7.38 9.41 11.02
C ARG A 125 -7.99 10.55 11.82
N THR A 126 -8.23 10.28 13.10
CA THR A 126 -8.78 11.24 14.09
C THR A 126 -7.85 11.46 15.28
N GLY A 127 -6.97 10.51 15.60
CA GLY A 127 -6.09 10.57 16.78
C GLY A 127 -4.83 11.46 16.65
N THR A 128 -4.59 12.05 15.49
CA THR A 128 -3.43 12.93 15.26
C THR A 128 -3.85 14.16 14.46
N SER A 129 -3.31 15.32 14.84
CA SER A 129 -3.55 16.57 14.13
C SER A 129 -3.25 16.40 12.63
N THR A 130 -4.17 16.82 11.79
CA THR A 130 -4.07 16.72 10.33
C THR A 130 -4.59 18.00 9.74
N ARG A 131 -3.76 18.69 8.96
CA ARG A 131 -4.19 19.90 8.25
C ARG A 131 -5.32 19.53 7.29
N LEU A 132 -6.27 20.44 7.12
CA LEU A 132 -7.42 20.18 6.25
C LEU A 132 -6.96 19.86 4.81
N ASP A 133 -6.03 20.64 4.28
CA ASP A 133 -5.48 20.43 2.93
C ASP A 133 -4.84 19.04 2.77
N ASP A 134 -4.09 18.55 3.77
CA ASP A 134 -3.49 17.22 3.74
C ASP A 134 -4.55 16.12 3.72
N ARG A 135 -5.66 16.31 4.46
CA ARG A 135 -6.78 15.38 4.50
C ARG A 135 -7.50 15.34 3.15
N ILE A 136 -7.83 16.51 2.61
CA ILE A 136 -8.51 16.60 1.31
C ILE A 136 -7.62 16.04 0.21
N TYR A 137 -6.32 16.36 0.22
CA TYR A 137 -5.37 15.78 -0.72
C TYR A 137 -5.35 14.24 -0.63
N ALA A 138 -5.32 13.66 0.58
CA ALA A 138 -5.40 12.22 0.77
C ALA A 138 -6.70 11.61 0.23
N MET A 139 -7.84 12.28 0.40
CA MET A 139 -9.12 11.86 -0.18
C MET A 139 -9.08 11.92 -1.72
N CYS A 140 -8.49 12.96 -2.30
CA CYS A 140 -8.29 13.06 -3.75
C CYS A 140 -7.39 11.94 -4.30
N GLN A 141 -6.34 11.55 -3.56
CA GLN A 141 -5.50 10.41 -3.94
C GLN A 141 -6.31 9.10 -3.95
N ILE A 142 -7.16 8.86 -2.95
CA ILE A 142 -8.04 7.68 -2.92
C ILE A 142 -8.98 7.63 -4.13
N LYS A 143 -9.49 8.78 -4.58
CA LYS A 143 -10.41 8.87 -5.73
C LYS A 143 -9.75 8.68 -7.10
N SER A 144 -8.43 8.89 -7.21
CA SER A 144 -7.75 9.00 -8.51
C SER A 144 -6.64 7.98 -8.74
N GLN A 145 -6.08 7.40 -7.68
CA GLN A 145 -4.96 6.48 -7.81
C GLN A 145 -5.41 5.07 -8.26
N PRO A 146 -4.69 4.45 -9.21
CA PRO A 146 -4.84 3.03 -9.51
C PRO A 146 -4.59 2.16 -8.28
N LEU A 147 -5.24 0.99 -8.22
CA LEU A 147 -5.18 0.04 -7.09
C LEU A 147 -3.74 -0.21 -6.61
N VAL A 148 -2.82 -0.52 -7.53
CA VAL A 148 -1.42 -0.84 -7.20
C VAL A 148 -0.70 0.29 -6.45
N HIS A 149 -1.02 1.55 -6.76
CA HIS A 149 -0.41 2.70 -6.10
C HIS A 149 -1.17 3.08 -4.83
N LEU A 150 -2.51 2.99 -4.85
CA LEU A 150 -3.34 3.27 -3.69
C LEU A 150 -3.04 2.32 -2.53
N MET A 151 -2.78 1.04 -2.82
CA MET A 151 -2.39 0.07 -1.80
C MET A 151 -1.11 0.48 -1.07
N LYS A 152 -0.12 1.07 -1.75
CA LYS A 152 1.11 1.60 -1.10
C LYS A 152 0.84 2.83 -0.22
N ILE A 153 -0.19 3.61 -0.55
CA ILE A 153 -0.62 4.77 0.26
C ILE A 153 -1.39 4.31 1.51
N ILE A 154 -2.21 3.25 1.40
CA ILE A 154 -3.00 2.73 2.51
C ILE A 154 -2.15 1.84 3.43
N TYR A 155 -1.40 0.91 2.87
CA TYR A 155 -0.50 -0.01 3.57
C TYR A 155 0.90 0.05 2.94
N PRO A 156 1.77 0.98 3.40
CA PRO A 156 3.12 1.12 2.90
C PRO A 156 3.93 -0.18 2.92
N SER A 157 4.86 -0.29 1.97
CA SER A 157 5.78 -1.43 1.89
C SER A 157 7.05 -1.12 2.66
N LEU A 158 7.34 -1.88 3.71
CA LEU A 158 8.54 -1.71 4.54
C LEU A 158 9.58 -2.78 4.20
N TYR A 159 10.83 -2.38 4.05
CA TYR A 159 11.96 -3.23 3.69
C TYR A 159 13.14 -2.95 4.61
N ARG A 160 13.94 -3.98 4.91
CA ARG A 160 15.25 -3.79 5.55
C ARG A 160 16.30 -3.64 4.45
N ILE A 161 17.09 -2.57 4.49
CA ILE A 161 18.02 -2.20 3.40
C ILE A 161 19.50 -2.18 3.82
N ASP A 162 19.83 -2.34 5.10
CA ASP A 162 21.23 -2.47 5.55
C ASP A 162 21.89 -3.81 5.16
N LYS A 163 21.09 -4.78 4.70
CA LYS A 163 21.53 -6.14 4.38
C LYS A 163 21.00 -6.62 3.03
N LEU A 164 21.05 -5.76 2.02
CA LEU A 164 20.68 -6.15 0.66
C LEU A 164 21.69 -7.15 0.09
N THR A 165 21.17 -8.24 -0.47
CA THR A 165 21.95 -9.30 -1.11
C THR A 165 21.50 -9.51 -2.55
N ASP A 166 22.30 -10.25 -3.32
CA ASP A 166 21.95 -10.65 -4.68
C ASP A 166 21.10 -11.94 -4.69
N GLU A 167 20.92 -12.57 -3.53
CA GLU A 167 20.08 -13.77 -3.40
C GLU A 167 18.62 -13.41 -3.70
N GLY A 168 18.06 -14.02 -4.75
CA GLY A 168 16.72 -13.70 -5.22
C GLY A 168 16.61 -12.36 -5.97
N ALA A 169 17.73 -11.69 -6.25
CA ALA A 169 17.73 -10.48 -7.07
C ALA A 169 17.28 -10.78 -8.50
N ILE A 170 16.62 -9.80 -9.10
CA ILE A 170 16.15 -9.85 -10.49
C ILE A 170 17.05 -9.00 -11.39
N HIS A 171 17.09 -9.32 -12.68
CA HIS A 171 17.83 -8.55 -13.68
C HIS A 171 16.84 -7.71 -14.49
N VAL A 172 16.95 -6.38 -14.40
CA VAL A 172 16.08 -5.43 -15.10
C VAL A 172 16.95 -4.35 -15.73
N ASN A 173 16.81 -4.11 -17.04
CA ASN A 173 17.58 -3.09 -17.79
C ASN A 173 19.11 -3.20 -17.54
N ASP A 174 19.65 -4.42 -17.63
CA ASP A 174 21.07 -4.74 -17.37
C ASP A 174 21.58 -4.43 -15.95
N ARG A 175 20.68 -4.22 -14.99
CA ARG A 175 21.01 -4.01 -13.57
C ARG A 175 20.52 -5.16 -12.70
N VAL A 176 21.32 -5.53 -11.70
CA VAL A 176 20.92 -6.43 -10.62
C VAL A 176 20.11 -5.65 -9.60
N VAL A 177 18.88 -6.06 -9.34
CA VAL A 177 17.95 -5.41 -8.42
C VAL A 177 17.66 -6.35 -7.24
N PRO A 178 18.15 -6.03 -6.02
CA PRO A 178 17.83 -6.80 -4.81
C PRO A 178 16.32 -6.90 -4.56
N GLN A 179 15.86 -8.03 -3.99
CA GLN A 179 14.46 -8.25 -3.63
C GLN A 179 14.30 -8.55 -2.14
N PRO A 180 14.51 -7.55 -1.25
CA PRO A 180 14.35 -7.75 0.19
C PRO A 180 12.89 -8.12 0.54
N PRO A 181 12.67 -8.99 1.53
CA PRO A 181 11.33 -9.40 1.91
C PRO A 181 10.59 -8.24 2.59
N LEU A 182 9.28 -8.16 2.33
CA LEU A 182 8.37 -7.22 2.97
C LEU A 182 8.32 -7.44 4.50
N GLN A 183 8.39 -6.34 5.24
CA GLN A 183 8.25 -6.30 6.68
C GLN A 183 6.84 -5.83 7.06
N ARG A 184 6.35 -6.33 8.19
CA ARG A 184 5.08 -5.85 8.77
C ARG A 184 5.28 -4.43 9.30
N LEU A 185 4.24 -3.60 9.18
CA LEU A 185 4.20 -2.24 9.72
C LEU A 185 4.05 -2.24 11.25
N SER A 186 5.11 -2.63 11.95
CA SER A 186 5.23 -2.63 13.41
C SER A 186 6.64 -2.21 13.81
N ALA A 187 6.75 -1.42 14.87
CA ALA A 187 8.04 -1.01 15.42
C ALA A 187 8.88 -2.22 15.90
N GLU A 188 8.25 -3.36 16.18
CA GLU A 188 8.94 -4.63 16.51
C GLU A 188 9.87 -5.11 15.38
N LYS A 189 9.64 -4.67 14.13
CA LYS A 189 10.51 -4.99 13.00
C LYS A 189 11.68 -4.03 12.84
N LEU A 190 11.65 -2.88 13.53
CA LEU A 190 12.67 -1.84 13.43
C LEU A 190 13.78 -2.10 14.47
N THR A 191 14.79 -2.86 14.07
CA THR A 191 15.98 -3.09 14.90
C THR A 191 16.83 -1.83 14.97
N ARG A 192 17.37 -1.51 16.16
CA ARG A 192 18.23 -0.31 16.35
C ARG A 192 19.51 -0.34 15.53
N GLU A 193 19.93 -1.53 15.10
CA GLU A 193 21.12 -1.78 14.29
C GLU A 193 20.84 -1.75 12.77
N GLY A 194 19.59 -1.56 12.36
CA GLY A 194 19.18 -1.66 10.97
C GLY A 194 18.91 -0.31 10.29
N ALA A 195 18.83 -0.35 8.96
CA ALA A 195 18.28 0.71 8.13
C ALA A 195 17.09 0.16 7.37
N PHE A 196 15.99 0.91 7.33
CA PHE A 196 14.73 0.43 6.77
C PHE A 196 14.17 1.44 5.78
N LEU A 197 13.71 0.95 4.62
CA LEU A 197 13.02 1.75 3.62
C LEU A 197 11.52 1.50 3.68
N MET A 198 10.73 2.55 3.78
CA MET A 198 9.27 2.49 3.67
C MET A 198 8.82 3.20 2.39
N ASP A 199 8.18 2.45 1.48
CA ASP A 199 7.52 2.98 0.28
C ASP A 199 6.04 3.27 0.58
N CYS A 200 5.73 4.56 0.73
CA CYS A 200 4.37 5.08 0.98
C CYS A 200 3.69 5.59 -0.30
N GLY A 201 4.16 5.17 -1.48
CA GLY A 201 3.68 5.65 -2.77
C GLY A 201 4.38 6.95 -3.19
N LEU A 202 3.92 8.09 -2.66
CA LEU A 202 4.39 9.44 -3.04
C LEU A 202 5.63 9.91 -2.27
N ILE A 203 5.99 9.22 -1.20
CA ILE A 203 7.16 9.50 -0.38
C ILE A 203 7.85 8.18 -0.05
N LEU A 204 9.19 8.20 -0.08
CA LEU A 204 10.03 7.13 0.40
C LEU A 204 10.71 7.61 1.67
N TYR A 205 10.58 6.84 2.76
CA TYR A 205 11.33 7.09 3.97
C TYR A 205 12.45 6.08 4.12
N ILE A 206 13.63 6.54 4.54
CA ILE A 206 14.68 5.68 5.07
C ILE A 206 14.81 5.98 6.55
N TRP A 207 14.41 5.05 7.41
CA TRP A 207 14.66 5.16 8.85
C TRP A 207 16.00 4.53 9.21
N LEU A 208 16.80 5.27 9.98
CA LEU A 208 18.10 4.84 10.49
C LEU A 208 18.02 4.59 11.98
N GLY A 209 18.27 3.34 12.38
CA GLY A 209 18.43 3.00 13.78
C GLY A 209 19.66 3.67 14.39
N ARG A 210 19.57 4.03 15.68
CA ARG A 210 20.65 4.72 16.41
C ARG A 210 21.98 3.98 16.40
N SER A 211 21.95 2.65 16.37
CA SER A 211 23.12 1.77 16.36
C SER A 211 23.33 1.13 14.99
N CYS A 212 22.82 1.74 13.92
CA CYS A 212 22.99 1.25 12.55
C CYS A 212 24.48 1.06 12.22
N ASP A 213 24.81 -0.02 11.52
CA ASP A 213 26.18 -0.34 11.14
C ASP A 213 26.82 0.83 10.38
N ASN A 214 28.00 1.26 10.85
CA ASN A 214 28.75 2.35 10.22
C ASN A 214 29.13 2.03 8.77
N ASN A 215 29.22 0.74 8.39
CA ASN A 215 29.43 0.37 6.99
C ASN A 215 28.27 0.86 6.11
N PHE A 216 27.01 0.67 6.52
CA PHE A 216 25.87 1.19 5.77
C PHE A 216 25.89 2.72 5.73
N VAL A 217 26.15 3.37 6.86
CA VAL A 217 26.19 4.85 6.94
C VAL A 217 27.28 5.43 6.04
N LYS A 218 28.46 4.82 6.00
CA LYS A 218 29.58 5.26 5.17
C LYS A 218 29.37 4.92 3.70
N ASP A 219 29.06 3.66 3.41
CA ASP A 219 29.09 3.14 2.04
C ASP A 219 27.80 3.46 1.27
N VAL A 220 26.68 3.73 1.96
CA VAL A 220 25.40 4.09 1.32
C VAL A 220 25.07 5.57 1.50
N LEU A 221 25.24 6.13 2.71
CA LEU A 221 24.89 7.53 2.98
C LEU A 221 26.04 8.50 2.80
N GLY A 222 27.29 8.03 2.72
CA GLY A 222 28.47 8.89 2.51
C GLY A 222 28.94 9.65 3.74
N TYR A 223 28.53 9.22 4.95
CA TYR A 223 28.87 9.88 6.21
C TYR A 223 29.71 8.97 7.13
N PRO A 224 30.65 9.51 7.93
CA PRO A 224 31.53 8.68 8.75
C PRO A 224 30.81 7.90 9.86
N ASN A 225 29.67 8.40 10.37
CA ASN A 225 28.88 7.76 11.42
C ASN A 225 27.47 8.34 11.52
N TYR A 226 26.58 7.67 12.27
CA TYR A 226 25.17 8.08 12.47
C TYR A 226 25.01 9.56 12.91
N LEU A 227 25.88 10.07 13.76
CA LEU A 227 25.77 11.45 14.28
C LEU A 227 26.01 12.49 13.19
N SER A 228 26.93 12.20 12.25
CA SER A 228 27.26 13.09 11.13
C SER A 228 26.21 13.14 10.02
N VAL A 229 25.24 12.20 9.99
CA VAL A 229 24.14 12.23 9.01
C VAL A 229 23.23 13.44 9.29
N PRO A 230 23.00 14.33 8.31
CA PRO A 230 22.16 15.50 8.50
C PRO A 230 20.69 15.11 8.68
N GLN A 231 19.94 15.93 9.41
CA GLN A 231 18.53 15.65 9.71
C GLN A 231 17.60 15.74 8.49
N LYS A 232 18.00 16.47 7.44
CA LYS A 232 17.21 16.70 6.22
C LYS A 232 17.94 16.17 4.99
N LEU A 233 18.27 14.88 4.99
CA LEU A 233 18.84 14.23 3.82
C LEU A 233 17.72 13.71 2.92
N THR A 234 17.64 14.23 1.70
CA THR A 234 16.56 13.92 0.74
C THR A 234 17.03 13.17 -0.50
N GLN A 235 18.32 12.88 -0.59
CA GLN A 235 18.95 12.20 -1.71
C GLN A 235 20.04 11.26 -1.18
N LEU A 236 20.26 10.15 -1.87
CA LEU A 236 21.42 9.29 -1.62
C LEU A 236 22.59 9.75 -2.49
N PRO A 237 23.82 9.80 -1.95
CA PRO A 237 25.00 10.04 -2.77
C PRO A 237 25.25 8.88 -3.74
N GLU A 238 25.78 9.21 -4.89
CA GLU A 238 26.29 8.23 -5.85
C GLU A 238 27.72 7.85 -5.45
N LEU A 239 27.83 6.74 -4.71
CA LEU A 239 29.11 6.22 -4.25
C LEU A 239 29.50 5.00 -5.09
N ASP A 240 30.79 4.89 -5.40
CA ASP A 240 31.37 3.80 -6.17
C ASP A 240 31.68 2.60 -5.26
N ASN A 241 30.62 1.94 -4.80
CA ASN A 241 30.70 0.68 -4.08
C ASN A 241 29.40 -0.13 -4.24
N ILE A 242 29.51 -1.43 -4.00
CA ILE A 242 28.43 -2.40 -4.21
C ILE A 242 27.20 -2.09 -3.33
N SER A 243 27.38 -1.67 -2.08
CA SER A 243 26.28 -1.39 -1.15
C SER A 243 25.44 -0.18 -1.61
N SER A 244 26.10 0.89 -2.06
CA SER A 244 25.43 2.05 -2.65
C SER A 244 24.71 1.67 -3.94
N GLU A 245 25.38 0.97 -4.85
CA GLU A 245 24.80 0.56 -6.12
C GLU A 245 23.56 -0.32 -5.92
N ARG A 246 23.62 -1.34 -5.04
CA ARG A 246 22.47 -2.18 -4.69
C ARG A 246 21.30 -1.38 -4.13
N THR A 247 21.57 -0.47 -3.20
CA THR A 247 20.52 0.36 -2.57
C THR A 247 19.88 1.29 -3.60
N ARG A 248 20.69 1.96 -4.44
CA ARG A 248 20.20 2.84 -5.51
C ARG A 248 19.43 2.05 -6.55
N SER A 249 19.94 0.90 -6.98
CA SER A 249 19.29 -0.02 -7.93
C SER A 249 17.90 -0.44 -7.43
N PHE A 250 17.79 -0.83 -6.16
CA PHE A 250 16.50 -1.16 -5.52
C PHE A 250 15.54 0.04 -5.48
N ILE A 251 16.02 1.22 -5.09
CA ILE A 251 15.19 2.44 -5.04
C ILE A 251 14.74 2.84 -6.44
N THR A 252 15.62 2.83 -7.43
CA THR A 252 15.29 3.12 -8.83
C THR A 252 14.22 2.18 -9.33
N TRP A 253 14.34 0.87 -9.07
CA TRP A 253 13.30 -0.10 -9.42
C TRP A 253 11.94 0.22 -8.76
N LEU A 254 11.92 0.62 -7.49
CA LEU A 254 10.69 1.03 -6.82
C LEU A 254 10.07 2.28 -7.48
N THR A 255 10.89 3.22 -7.96
CA THR A 255 10.43 4.47 -8.57
C THR A 255 10.04 4.33 -10.03
N ASP A 256 10.68 3.45 -10.81
CA ASP A 256 10.42 3.28 -12.25
C ASP A 256 8.98 2.81 -12.53
N SER A 257 8.37 2.11 -11.58
CA SER A 257 6.98 1.67 -11.67
C SER A 257 5.95 2.79 -11.44
N LYS A 258 6.38 4.00 -11.04
CA LYS A 258 5.50 5.09 -10.61
C LYS A 258 5.43 6.18 -11.67
N SER A 259 4.24 6.77 -11.83
CA SER A 259 4.04 7.94 -12.70
C SER A 259 4.60 9.24 -12.11
N LEU A 260 4.76 9.30 -10.79
CA LEU A 260 5.30 10.43 -10.05
C LEU A 260 6.56 10.01 -9.30
N ASN A 261 7.59 10.84 -9.36
CA ASN A 261 8.83 10.63 -8.62
C ASN A 261 8.58 10.91 -7.13
N PRO A 262 8.68 9.91 -6.25
CA PRO A 262 8.49 10.13 -4.82
C PRO A 262 9.67 10.90 -4.23
N VAL A 263 9.39 11.73 -3.23
CA VAL A 263 10.43 12.39 -2.47
C VAL A 263 11.07 11.37 -1.54
N LEU A 264 12.40 11.27 -1.53
CA LEU A 264 13.13 10.48 -0.54
C LEU A 264 13.41 11.33 0.71
N GLN A 265 13.25 10.76 1.89
CA GLN A 265 13.60 11.39 3.16
C GLN A 265 14.26 10.40 4.11
N VAL A 266 15.46 10.73 4.57
CA VAL A 266 16.19 9.94 5.57
C VAL A 266 15.89 10.49 6.96
N ILE A 267 15.40 9.64 7.85
CA ILE A 267 14.94 9.96 9.19
C ILE A 267 15.79 9.21 10.21
N LYS A 268 16.41 9.96 11.13
CA LYS A 268 17.13 9.41 12.28
C LYS A 268 16.19 9.09 13.42
N ASP A 269 16.51 8.09 14.24
CA ASP A 269 15.71 7.66 15.40
C ASP A 269 15.43 8.79 16.42
N GLU A 270 16.33 9.75 16.56
CA GLU A 270 16.19 10.90 17.48
C GLU A 270 15.64 12.16 16.79
N SER A 271 15.31 12.08 15.50
CA SER A 271 14.80 13.22 14.73
C SER A 271 13.37 13.57 15.19
N PRO A 272 13.01 14.86 15.29
CA PRO A 272 11.60 15.24 15.46
C PRO A 272 10.73 14.75 14.30
N ALA A 273 11.29 14.55 13.11
CA ALA A 273 10.59 13.98 11.95
C ALA A 273 10.29 12.47 12.09
N LYS A 274 10.71 11.81 13.17
CA LYS A 274 10.34 10.41 13.44
C LYS A 274 8.83 10.20 13.52
N THR A 275 8.07 11.22 13.91
CA THR A 275 6.59 11.13 13.91
C THR A 275 5.99 11.00 12.51
N ASP A 276 6.75 11.33 11.46
CA ASP A 276 6.31 11.23 10.07
C ASP A 276 6.54 9.84 9.47
N PHE A 277 7.35 9.00 10.13
CA PHE A 277 7.66 7.61 9.80
C PHE A 277 6.77 6.62 10.57
#